data_AF-A0AAD9YZI6-F1
#
_entry.id   AF-A0AAD9YZI6-F1
#
_cell.length_a   1.000
_cell.length_b   1.000
_cell.length_c   1.000
_cell.angle_alpha   90.00
_cell.angle_beta   90.00
_cell.angle_gamma   90.00
#
_symmetry.space_group_name_H-M   'P 1'
#
loop_
_entity.id
_entity.type
_entity.pdbx_description
1 polymer ?
#
loop_
_entity_poly.entity_id
_entity_poly.type
_entity_poly.pdbx_seq_one_letter_code
_entity_poly.pdbx_strand_id
1 'polypeptide(L)'
;MEKGDGSDDGLHQVKELLQAQCEAVHGKENYALRFSLTEQIETESPEFCLFETYTSKEATDLHLAQPHFKQLMSTLQDEKLLVKAPSVWKTKSVAGFDLDRNCMPAL
;
A
#
# COMPACT_ATOMS: atom_id res chain seq x y z
N MET A 1 -8.73 12.41 19.24
CA MET A 1 -7.86 11.38 18.63
C MET A 1 -6.60 11.33 19.46
N GLU A 2 -6.24 10.17 20.00
CA GLU A 2 -4.92 9.96 20.59
C GLU A 2 -3.85 9.99 19.48
N LYS A 3 -2.63 10.44 19.79
CA LYS A 3 -1.53 10.49 18.82
C LYS A 3 -1.02 9.07 18.56
N GLY A 4 -0.78 8.73 17.28
CA GLY A 4 -0.08 7.50 16.91
C GLY A 4 1.41 7.56 17.20
N ASP A 5 2.08 6.42 17.11
CA ASP A 5 3.53 6.30 17.31
C ASP A 5 4.29 6.89 16.12
N GLY A 6 5.07 7.93 16.39
CA GLY A 6 5.95 8.59 15.42
C GLY A 6 7.43 8.42 15.78
N SER A 7 7.76 7.43 16.61
CA SER A 7 9.14 7.09 16.95
C SER A 7 9.85 6.36 15.80
N ASP A 8 11.17 6.29 15.85
CA ASP A 8 11.99 5.54 14.88
C ASP A 8 11.64 4.04 14.89
N ASP A 9 11.31 3.49 16.07
CA ASP A 9 10.86 2.10 16.22
C ASP A 9 9.49 1.88 15.56
N GLY A 10 8.55 2.80 15.76
CA GLY A 10 7.24 2.77 15.10
C GLY A 10 7.37 2.88 13.58
N LEU A 11 8.25 3.74 13.08
CA LEU A 11 8.54 3.86 11.65
C LEU A 11 9.10 2.54 11.08
N HIS A 12 10.07 1.95 11.77
CA HIS A 12 10.66 0.67 11.38
C HIS A 12 9.61 -0.43 11.32
N GLN A 13 8.74 -0.51 12.32
CA GLN A 13 7.69 -1.51 12.39
C GLN A 13 6.64 -1.36 11.28
N VAL A 14 6.21 -0.13 10.98
CA VAL A 14 5.31 0.14 9.83
C VAL A 14 5.96 -0.33 8.53
N LYS A 15 7.25 -0.07 8.34
CA LYS A 15 7.99 -0.51 7.17
C LYS A 15 8.00 -2.03 7.02
N GLU A 16 8.29 -2.76 8.10
CA GLU A 16 8.28 -4.22 8.11
C GLU A 16 6.89 -4.79 7.77
N LEU A 17 5.83 -4.23 8.36
CA LEU A 17 4.45 -4.63 8.09
C LEU A 17 4.07 -4.42 6.61
N LEU A 18 4.46 -3.27 6.04
CA LEU A 18 4.19 -2.97 4.63
C LEU A 18 5.04 -3.84 3.69
N GLN A 19 6.28 -4.19 4.05
CA GLN A 19 7.10 -5.13 3.28
C GLN A 19 6.50 -6.54 3.28
N ALA A 20 6.05 -7.04 4.43
CA ALA A 20 5.35 -8.32 4.53
C ALA A 20 4.06 -8.33 3.72
N GLN A 21 3.34 -7.20 3.66
CA GLN A 21 2.16 -7.05 2.81
C GLN A 21 2.53 -7.17 1.32
N CYS A 22 3.61 -6.53 0.87
CA CYS A 22 4.09 -6.66 -0.51
C CYS A 22 4.39 -8.13 -0.87
N GLU A 23 5.06 -8.88 0.01
CA GLU A 23 5.35 -10.30 -0.18
C GLU A 23 4.07 -11.15 -0.25
N ALA A 24 3.11 -10.89 0.65
CA ALA A 24 1.84 -11.58 0.68
C ALA A 24 1.02 -11.34 -0.59
N VAL A 25 0.94 -10.09 -1.05
CA VAL A 25 0.25 -9.72 -2.30
C VAL A 25 0.94 -10.40 -3.48
N HIS A 26 2.27 -10.31 -3.59
CA HIS A 26 2.99 -10.91 -4.70
C HIS A 26 2.83 -12.45 -4.77
N GLY A 27 2.84 -13.13 -3.63
CA GLY A 27 2.71 -14.58 -3.57
C GLY A 27 1.28 -15.12 -3.67
N LYS A 28 0.25 -14.30 -3.39
CA LYS A 28 -1.14 -14.79 -3.21
C LYS A 28 -2.16 -14.10 -4.12
N GLU A 29 -1.86 -12.94 -4.68
CA GLU A 29 -2.79 -12.14 -5.47
C GLU A 29 -2.32 -12.01 -6.91
N ASN A 30 -2.56 -13.03 -7.73
CA ASN A 30 -2.21 -13.00 -9.16
C ASN A 30 -2.97 -11.92 -9.98
N TYR A 31 -3.97 -11.27 -9.38
CA TYR A 31 -4.72 -10.14 -9.93
C TYR A 31 -4.13 -8.78 -9.55
N ALA A 32 -3.15 -8.73 -8.64
CA ALA A 32 -2.35 -7.55 -8.33
C ALA A 32 -1.19 -7.49 -9.32
N LEU A 33 -1.26 -6.52 -10.23
CA LEU A 33 -0.31 -6.38 -11.33
C LEU A 33 0.89 -5.48 -11.01
N ARG A 34 0.72 -4.61 -10.01
CA ARG A 34 1.78 -3.78 -9.42
C ARG A 34 1.40 -3.57 -7.95
N PHE A 35 2.37 -3.73 -7.07
CA PHE A 35 2.25 -3.39 -5.66
C PHE A 35 3.63 -2.92 -5.19
N SER A 36 3.82 -1.60 -5.15
CA SER A 36 5.12 -0.99 -4.88
C SER A 36 5.07 -0.12 -3.63
N LEU A 37 5.94 -0.41 -2.67
CA LEU A 37 6.17 0.42 -1.51
C LEU A 37 7.33 1.38 -1.78
N THR A 38 7.11 2.67 -1.58
CA THR A 38 8.14 3.70 -1.63
C THR A 38 8.14 4.53 -0.35
N GLU A 39 9.27 5.08 0.02
CA GLU A 39 9.44 5.96 1.17
C GLU A 39 9.75 7.37 0.65
N GLN A 40 9.07 8.39 1.18
CA GLN A 40 9.39 9.78 0.84
C GLN A 40 10.80 10.12 1.34
N ILE A 41 11.58 10.77 0.47
CA ILE A 41 12.92 11.28 0.79
C ILE A 41 12.88 12.80 0.97
N GLU A 42 13.94 13.36 1.54
CA GLU A 42 14.10 14.83 1.71
C GLU A 42 12.99 15.48 2.56
N THR A 43 12.52 14.77 3.59
CA THR A 43 11.50 15.24 4.53
C THR A 43 11.86 14.84 5.98
N GLU A 44 11.46 15.66 6.95
CA GLU A 44 11.64 15.38 8.38
C GLU A 44 10.65 14.34 8.92
N SER A 45 9.57 14.04 8.17
CA SER A 45 8.55 13.07 8.55
C SER A 45 8.16 12.28 7.31
N PRO A 46 8.92 11.22 6.96
CA PRO A 46 8.69 10.46 5.75
C PRO A 46 7.35 9.71 5.82
N GLU A 47 6.61 9.78 4.72
CA GLU A 47 5.45 8.91 4.52
C GLU A 47 5.84 7.72 3.64
N PHE A 48 5.18 6.60 3.90
CA PHE A 48 5.20 5.46 2.99
C PHE A 48 4.06 5.61 1.98
N CYS A 49 4.39 5.40 0.70
CA CYS A 49 3.43 5.40 -0.40
C CYS A 49 3.32 4.01 -1.01
N LEU A 50 2.09 3.53 -1.15
CA LEU A 50 1.78 2.31 -1.90
C LEU A 50 1.23 2.68 -3.28
N PHE A 51 1.80 2.07 -4.32
CA PHE A 51 1.29 2.15 -5.68
C PHE A 51 0.78 0.79 -6.10
N GLU A 52 -0.54 0.71 -6.26
CA GLU A 52 -1.24 -0.55 -6.48
C GLU A 52 -1.95 -0.49 -7.84
N THR A 53 -1.83 -1.55 -8.63
CA THR A 53 -2.56 -1.72 -9.88
C THR A 53 -3.16 -3.11 -9.93
N TYR A 54 -4.45 -3.17 -10.20
CA TYR A 54 -5.22 -4.40 -10.26
C TYR A 54 -5.80 -4.62 -11.65
N THR A 55 -6.19 -5.85 -11.96
CA THR A 55 -6.83 -6.21 -13.24
C THR A 55 -8.19 -5.60 -13.45
N SER A 56 -8.92 -5.30 -12.37
CA SER A 56 -10.24 -4.65 -12.41
C SER A 56 -10.57 -3.97 -11.09
N LYS A 57 -11.69 -3.26 -11.05
CA LYS A 57 -12.22 -2.67 -9.80
C LYS A 57 -12.59 -3.78 -8.80
N GLU A 58 -13.17 -4.87 -9.27
CA GLU A 58 -13.56 -6.04 -8.45
C GLU A 58 -12.32 -6.70 -7.83
N ALA A 59 -11.19 -6.71 -8.55
CA ALA A 59 -9.92 -7.19 -8.01
C ALA A 59 -9.41 -6.34 -6.83
N THR A 60 -9.65 -5.02 -6.85
CA THR A 60 -9.40 -4.16 -5.68
C THR A 60 -10.31 -4.53 -4.51
N ASP A 61 -11.60 -4.80 -4.75
CA ASP A 61 -12.51 -5.20 -3.68
C ASP A 61 -12.11 -6.58 -3.10
N LEU A 62 -11.58 -7.48 -3.94
CA LEU A 62 -11.01 -8.75 -3.51
C LEU A 62 -9.75 -8.58 -2.65
N HIS A 63 -8.84 -7.67 -3.02
CA HIS A 63 -7.67 -7.30 -2.22
C HIS A 63 -8.07 -6.84 -0.81
N LEU A 64 -9.00 -5.88 -0.73
CA LEU A 64 -9.48 -5.32 0.54
C LEU A 64 -10.18 -6.37 1.44
N ALA A 65 -10.66 -7.47 0.86
CA ALA A 65 -11.30 -8.55 1.59
C ALA A 65 -10.30 -9.59 2.14
N GLN A 66 -9.04 -9.57 1.69
CA GLN A 66 -8.06 -10.60 2.01
C GLN A 66 -7.71 -10.65 3.51
N PRO A 67 -7.46 -11.85 4.08
CA PRO A 67 -7.08 -11.98 5.48
C PRO A 67 -5.81 -11.21 5.85
N HIS A 68 -4.81 -11.21 4.96
CA HIS A 68 -3.53 -10.54 5.22
C HIS A 68 -3.65 -9.01 5.20
N PHE A 69 -4.47 -8.44 4.30
CA PHE A 69 -4.80 -7.01 4.32
C PHE A 69 -5.55 -6.62 5.61
N LYS A 70 -6.56 -7.40 6.02
CA LYS A 70 -7.30 -7.13 7.26
C LYS A 70 -6.40 -7.21 8.49
N GLN A 71 -5.47 -8.16 8.51
CA GLN A 71 -4.49 -8.29 9.59
C GLN A 71 -3.58 -7.07 9.65
N LEU A 72 -3.02 -6.61 8.53
CA LEU A 72 -2.24 -5.37 8.45
C LEU A 72 -3.01 -4.19 9.05
N MET A 73 -4.25 -3.98 8.60
CA MET A 73 -5.07 -2.86 9.07
C MET A 73 -5.39 -2.95 10.56
N SER A 74 -5.68 -4.15 11.09
CA SER A 74 -5.88 -4.36 12.53
C SER A 74 -4.61 -4.02 13.30
N THR A 75 -3.45 -4.54 12.89
CA THR A 75 -2.17 -4.27 13.55
C THR A 75 -1.85 -2.78 13.58
N LEU A 76 -1.97 -2.08 12.44
CA LEU A 76 -1.73 -0.63 12.37
C LEU A 76 -2.65 0.16 13.32
N GLN A 77 -3.89 -0.29 13.50
CA GLN A 77 -4.88 0.34 14.36
C GLN A 77 -4.66 0.01 15.85
N ASP A 78 -4.53 -1.27 16.19
CA ASP A 78 -4.43 -1.77 17.55
C ASP A 78 -3.16 -1.28 18.23
N GLU A 79 -2.06 -1.22 17.47
CA GLU A 79 -0.76 -0.74 17.94
C GLU A 79 -0.59 0.77 17.76
N LYS A 80 -1.60 1.46 17.19
CA LYS A 80 -1.61 2.91 16.97
C LYS A 80 -0.38 3.42 16.22
N LEU A 81 0.09 2.66 15.23
CA LEU A 81 1.33 2.96 14.50
C LEU A 81 1.22 4.14 13.53
N LEU A 82 0.01 4.63 13.28
CA LEU A 82 -0.23 5.72 12.34
C LEU A 82 -0.56 7.03 13.08
N VAL A 83 0.26 8.05 12.86
CA VAL A 83 0.03 9.41 13.38
C VAL A 83 -1.22 10.08 12.79
N LYS A 84 -1.68 9.62 11.62
CA LYS A 84 -2.91 10.05 10.94
C LYS A 84 -3.46 8.93 10.06
N ALA A 85 -4.74 8.99 9.72
CA ALA A 85 -5.34 8.04 8.78
C ALA A 85 -4.64 8.09 7.41
N PRO A 86 -4.45 6.95 6.72
CA PRO A 86 -3.90 6.93 5.37
C PRO A 86 -4.78 7.72 4.40
N SER A 87 -4.16 8.40 3.46
CA SER A 87 -4.86 9.00 2.32
C SER A 87 -4.92 7.99 1.17
N VAL A 88 -6.12 7.72 0.66
CA VAL A 88 -6.35 6.71 -0.37
C VAL A 88 -7.03 7.33 -1.58
N TRP A 89 -6.44 7.16 -2.76
CA TRP A 89 -7.00 7.61 -4.03
C TRP A 89 -7.16 6.43 -4.98
N LYS A 90 -8.37 6.26 -5.52
CA LYS A 90 -8.63 5.33 -6.63
C LYS A 90 -8.42 6.06 -7.94
N THR A 91 -7.50 5.58 -8.76
CA THR A 91 -7.13 6.21 -10.03
C THR A 91 -7.36 5.26 -11.20
N LYS A 92 -7.40 5.81 -12.41
CA LYS A 92 -7.32 5.06 -13.67
C LYS A 92 -6.12 5.60 -14.46
N SER A 93 -5.36 4.72 -15.09
CA SER A 93 -4.28 5.13 -15.99
C SER A 93 -4.88 5.83 -17.21
N VAL A 94 -4.35 7.02 -17.54
CA VAL A 94 -4.76 7.79 -18.72
C VAL A 94 -3.63 7.85 -19.77
N ALA A 95 -2.37 7.82 -19.31
CA ALA A 95 -1.16 7.69 -20.13
C ALA A 95 0.01 7.22 -19.23
N GLY A 96 1.07 6.63 -19.81
CA GLY A 96 2.29 6.29 -19.07
C GLY A 96 3.10 5.13 -19.68
N PHE A 97 4.27 4.90 -19.10
CA PHE A 97 5.13 3.74 -19.35
C PHE A 97 5.66 3.24 -17.99
N ASP A 98 5.72 1.92 -17.81
CA ASP A 98 6.41 1.25 -16.71
C ASP A 98 7.47 0.34 -17.35
N LEU A 99 8.59 0.09 -16.68
CA LEU A 99 9.75 -0.63 -17.24
C LEU A 99 9.35 -1.98 -17.88
N ASP A 100 8.28 -2.61 -17.36
CA ASP A 100 7.72 -3.86 -17.86
C ASP A 100 6.28 -3.74 -18.40
N ARG A 101 5.69 -2.53 -18.49
CA ARG A 101 4.28 -2.34 -18.89
C ARG A 101 4.09 -1.05 -19.68
N ASN A 102 3.78 -1.17 -20.97
CA ASN A 102 3.21 -0.05 -21.72
C ASN A 102 1.75 0.14 -21.30
N CYS A 103 1.35 1.35 -20.90
CA CYS A 103 -0.07 1.67 -20.74
C CYS A 103 -0.69 1.67 -22.14
N MET A 104 -1.22 0.52 -22.58
CA MET A 104 -2.06 0.48 -23.77
C MET A 104 -3.29 1.36 -23.51
N PRO A 105 -3.75 2.13 -24.50
CA PRO A 105 -4.98 2.89 -24.36
C PRO A 105 -6.13 1.93 -24.03
N ALA A 106 -7.02 2.35 -23.12
CA ALA A 106 -8.25 1.62 -22.84
C ALA A 106 -9.04 1.46 -24.15
N LEU A 107 -9.45 0.22 -24.45
CA LEU A 107 -10.37 -0.10 -25.55
C LEU A 107 -11.74 0.56 -25.32
#